data_AF-A0A317T6Z5-F1
#
_entry.id   AF-A0A317T6Z5-F1
#
_cell.length_a   1.000
_cell.length_b   1.000
_cell.length_c   1.000
_cell.angle_alpha   90.00
_cell.angle_beta   90.00
_cell.angle_gamma   90.00
#
_symmetry.space_group_name_H-M   'P 1'
#
loop_
_entity.id
_entity.type
_entity.pdbx_description
1 polymer ?
#
loop_
_entity_poly.entity_id
_entity_poly.type
_entity_poly.pdbx_seq_one_letter_code
_entity_poly.pdbx_strand_id
1 'polypeptide(L)'
;MSDKAQSASHDVIKISRVNDIWRIFSAIATPLLIFYSLSRVFNFSDDLFESLLTFTVCFSFVLLLVFIIVREVIFARKEKYANITGKLHFCFHLIRDIESFLNELDPSALSEKDGERVFTGATNGLITVLDCVATIFSMLTGTRCRATIKAIYEKDKKLYVRTLARDTDSYEHNSEKDKERSDKNQDAIEENEDFELLYSEKQPGQNYFFCNDLMQRRNYKTSSFKVYGEPKEEMGFYERITGKGWTLPYRSAIVWPIQQRKNRHFDFDEVGCIGFLAVDSESRGVFKKSWDTWLGAGVADALFHPLNTMFKVVENKNEENANETAE
;
A
#
# COMPACT_ATOMS: atom_id res chain seq x y z
N MET A 1 -9.12 -0.85 -24.98
CA MET A 1 -9.14 -2.20 -25.60
C MET A 1 -7.81 -2.96 -25.52
N SER A 2 -6.70 -2.33 -25.12
CA SER A 2 -5.38 -2.96 -24.97
C SER A 2 -5.24 -3.87 -23.73
N ASP A 3 -5.94 -3.57 -22.63
CA ASP A 3 -5.69 -4.26 -21.34
C ASP A 3 -6.30 -5.65 -21.22
N LYS A 4 -7.37 -5.96 -21.97
CA LYS A 4 -7.95 -7.32 -22.01
C LYS A 4 -7.00 -8.33 -22.65
N ALA A 5 -6.18 -7.90 -23.62
CA ALA A 5 -5.17 -8.76 -24.25
C ALA A 5 -3.98 -9.05 -23.31
N GLN A 6 -3.57 -8.07 -22.49
CA GLN A 6 -2.51 -8.27 -21.50
C GLN A 6 -2.96 -9.18 -20.35
N SER A 7 -4.20 -9.04 -19.86
CA SER A 7 -4.76 -9.89 -18.81
C SER A 7 -4.85 -11.37 -19.25
N ALA A 8 -5.38 -11.62 -20.45
CA ALA A 8 -5.45 -12.98 -21.00
C ALA A 8 -4.05 -13.59 -21.23
N SER A 9 -3.07 -12.79 -21.66
CA SER A 9 -1.69 -13.28 -21.82
C SER A 9 -1.06 -13.69 -20.48
N HIS A 10 -1.39 -13.00 -19.39
CA HIS A 10 -0.81 -13.26 -18.07
C HIS A 10 -1.35 -14.54 -17.43
N ASP A 11 -2.61 -14.89 -17.68
CA ASP A 11 -3.21 -16.14 -17.20
C ASP A 11 -2.78 -17.35 -18.05
N VAL A 12 -2.60 -17.17 -19.36
CA VAL A 12 -1.99 -18.20 -20.23
C VAL A 12 -0.55 -18.52 -19.81
N ILE A 13 0.24 -17.51 -19.45
CA ILE A 13 1.61 -17.70 -18.94
C ILE A 13 1.61 -18.44 -17.58
N LYS A 14 0.57 -18.30 -16.75
CA LYS A 14 0.49 -18.99 -15.44
C LYS A 14 0.02 -20.44 -15.54
N ILE A 15 -0.95 -20.73 -16.40
CA ILE A 15 -1.38 -22.11 -16.67
C ILE A 15 -0.25 -22.90 -17.33
N SER A 16 0.53 -22.26 -18.23
CA SER A 16 1.78 -22.82 -18.74
C SER A 16 2.68 -23.27 -17.59
N ARG A 17 2.94 -22.41 -16.60
CA ARG A 17 3.89 -22.72 -15.52
C ARG A 17 3.47 -23.89 -14.62
N VAL A 18 2.18 -24.08 -14.35
CA VAL A 18 1.70 -25.25 -13.57
C VAL A 18 1.87 -26.53 -14.39
N ASN A 19 1.56 -26.49 -15.69
CA ASN A 19 1.79 -27.61 -16.59
C ASN A 19 3.29 -27.90 -16.77
N ASP A 20 4.12 -26.87 -16.80
CA ASP A 20 5.58 -27.00 -16.89
C ASP A 20 6.15 -27.66 -15.62
N ILE A 21 5.57 -27.38 -14.45
CA ILE A 21 5.94 -28.06 -13.21
C ILE A 21 5.53 -29.54 -13.23
N TRP A 22 4.30 -29.87 -13.67
CA TRP A 22 3.90 -31.27 -13.84
C TRP A 22 4.77 -32.00 -14.85
N ARG A 23 5.15 -31.32 -15.95
CA ARG A 23 6.09 -31.85 -16.94
C ARG A 23 7.46 -32.11 -16.33
N ILE A 24 7.99 -31.20 -15.50
CA ILE A 24 9.26 -31.40 -14.78
C ILE A 24 9.15 -32.58 -13.82
N PHE A 25 8.06 -32.67 -13.05
CA PHE A 25 7.84 -33.79 -12.13
C PHE A 25 7.75 -35.13 -12.88
N SER A 26 6.94 -35.22 -13.94
CA SER A 26 6.85 -36.40 -14.78
C SER A 26 8.19 -36.73 -15.45
N ALA A 27 8.93 -35.73 -15.93
CA ALA A 27 10.25 -35.91 -16.52
C ALA A 27 11.29 -36.42 -15.52
N ILE A 28 11.10 -36.24 -14.21
CA ILE A 28 11.96 -36.77 -13.16
C ILE A 28 11.46 -38.15 -12.69
N ALA A 29 10.16 -38.30 -12.45
CA ALA A 29 9.56 -39.53 -11.96
C ALA A 29 9.63 -40.68 -13.00
N THR A 30 9.43 -40.39 -14.29
CA THR A 30 9.43 -41.42 -15.34
C THR A 30 10.79 -42.10 -15.52
N PRO A 31 11.94 -41.39 -15.62
CA PRO A 31 13.25 -42.04 -15.65
C PRO A 31 13.56 -42.87 -14.41
N LEU A 32 13.09 -42.44 -13.23
CA LEU A 32 13.29 -43.19 -11.97
C LEU A 32 12.54 -44.53 -11.99
N LEU A 33 11.29 -44.54 -12.48
CA LEU A 33 10.50 -45.76 -12.65
C LEU A 33 11.10 -46.69 -13.72
N ILE A 34 11.62 -46.12 -14.81
CA ILE A 34 12.33 -46.88 -15.86
C ILE A 34 13.62 -47.48 -15.29
N PHE A 35 14.41 -46.70 -14.55
CA PHE A 35 15.65 -47.17 -13.92
C PHE A 35 15.39 -48.30 -12.92
N TYR A 36 14.36 -48.15 -12.07
CA TYR A 36 13.90 -49.21 -11.15
C TYR A 36 13.52 -50.50 -11.89
N SER A 37 12.88 -50.37 -13.06
CA SER A 37 12.49 -51.52 -13.88
C SER A 37 13.70 -52.19 -14.53
N LEU A 38 14.67 -51.40 -15.00
CA LEU A 38 15.90 -51.89 -15.62
C LEU A 38 16.85 -52.52 -14.60
N SER A 39 16.95 -51.97 -13.38
CA SER A 39 17.84 -52.52 -12.37
C SER A 39 17.46 -53.95 -11.96
N ARG A 40 16.17 -54.27 -12.03
CA ARG A 40 15.64 -55.63 -11.84
C ARG A 40 16.03 -56.59 -12.97
N VAL A 41 16.20 -56.09 -14.19
CA VAL A 41 16.61 -56.89 -15.36
C VAL A 41 18.11 -57.16 -15.37
N PHE A 42 18.92 -56.21 -14.89
CA PHE A 42 20.38 -56.28 -14.96
C PHE A 42 21.08 -56.90 -13.73
N ASN A 43 20.35 -57.38 -12.71
CA ASN A 43 20.91 -57.99 -11.49
C ASN A 43 22.00 -57.11 -10.83
N PHE A 44 21.71 -55.83 -10.58
CA PHE A 44 22.58 -55.03 -9.70
C PHE A 44 22.67 -55.68 -8.31
N SER A 45 23.79 -55.47 -7.62
CA SER A 45 23.92 -55.90 -6.22
C SER A 45 22.87 -55.22 -5.36
N ASP A 46 22.29 -55.95 -4.42
CA ASP A 46 21.20 -55.48 -3.56
C ASP A 46 21.56 -54.15 -2.85
N ASP A 47 22.81 -54.01 -2.37
CA ASP A 47 23.30 -52.80 -1.69
C ASP A 47 23.24 -51.52 -2.56
N LEU A 48 23.58 -51.65 -3.86
CA LEU A 48 23.55 -50.52 -4.79
C LEU A 48 22.12 -50.12 -5.11
N PHE A 49 21.23 -51.10 -5.23
CA PHE A 49 19.82 -50.89 -5.47
C PHE A 49 19.14 -50.21 -4.27
N GLU A 50 19.38 -50.67 -3.05
CA GLU A 50 18.84 -50.06 -1.83
C GLU A 50 19.32 -48.62 -1.63
N SER A 51 20.61 -48.37 -1.86
CA SER A 51 21.20 -47.03 -1.77
C SER A 51 20.57 -46.07 -2.78
N LEU A 52 20.39 -46.51 -4.02
CA LEU A 52 19.81 -45.70 -5.07
C LEU A 52 18.31 -45.47 -4.89
N LEU A 53 17.57 -46.48 -4.41
CA LEU A 53 16.16 -46.33 -4.04
C LEU A 53 16.00 -45.31 -2.93
N THR A 54 16.80 -45.41 -1.87
CA THR A 54 16.81 -44.46 -0.75
C THR A 54 17.08 -43.04 -1.24
N PHE A 55 18.14 -42.84 -2.03
CA PHE A 55 18.46 -41.54 -2.62
C PHE A 55 17.30 -40.97 -3.44
N THR A 56 16.68 -41.80 -4.28
CA THR A 56 15.57 -41.42 -5.15
C THR A 56 14.36 -40.93 -4.35
N VAL A 57 13.98 -41.68 -3.30
CA VAL A 57 12.86 -41.33 -2.43
C VAL A 57 13.17 -40.01 -1.70
N CYS A 58 14.36 -39.86 -1.13
CA CYS A 58 14.78 -38.62 -0.47
C CYS A 58 14.76 -37.42 -1.42
N PHE A 59 15.33 -37.56 -2.62
CA PHE A 59 15.35 -36.48 -3.61
C PHE A 59 13.95 -36.09 -4.07
N SER A 60 13.07 -37.07 -4.33
CA SER A 60 11.67 -36.83 -4.70
C SER A 60 10.90 -36.11 -3.58
N PHE A 61 11.16 -36.46 -2.32
CA PHE A 61 10.57 -35.79 -1.17
C PHE A 61 11.03 -34.34 -1.06
N VAL A 62 12.32 -34.06 -1.26
CA VAL A 62 12.84 -32.68 -1.29
C VAL A 62 12.21 -31.86 -2.42
N LEU A 63 12.07 -32.44 -3.62
CA LEU A 63 11.38 -31.77 -4.73
C LEU A 63 9.92 -31.48 -4.43
N LEU A 64 9.20 -32.44 -3.84
CA LEU A 64 7.82 -32.25 -3.41
C LEU A 64 7.71 -31.13 -2.36
N LEU A 65 8.63 -31.10 -1.39
CA LEU A 65 8.67 -30.06 -0.36
C LEU A 65 8.90 -28.68 -0.97
N VAL A 66 9.89 -28.55 -1.87
CA VAL A 66 10.15 -27.30 -2.60
C VAL A 66 8.92 -26.89 -3.41
N PHE A 67 8.26 -27.85 -4.07
CA PHE A 67 7.04 -27.58 -4.82
C PHE A 67 5.90 -27.07 -3.92
N ILE A 68 5.67 -27.71 -2.78
CA ILE A 68 4.66 -27.28 -1.80
C ILE A 68 4.97 -25.87 -1.32
N ILE A 69 6.22 -25.57 -0.98
CA ILE A 69 6.65 -24.22 -0.56
C ILE A 69 6.41 -23.19 -1.67
N VAL A 70 6.83 -23.48 -2.90
CA VAL A 70 6.65 -22.56 -4.04
C VAL A 70 5.17 -22.34 -4.33
N ARG A 71 4.37 -23.42 -4.33
CA ARG A 71 2.93 -23.34 -4.49
C ARG A 71 2.32 -22.47 -3.39
N GLU A 72 2.63 -22.76 -2.14
CA GLU A 72 2.10 -22.01 -1.00
C GLU A 72 2.44 -20.52 -1.12
N VAL A 73 3.70 -20.17 -1.42
CA VAL A 73 4.14 -18.79 -1.61
C VAL A 73 3.41 -18.09 -2.76
N ILE A 74 3.13 -18.79 -3.87
CA ILE A 74 2.42 -18.22 -5.03
C ILE A 74 0.92 -18.06 -4.77
N PHE A 75 0.29 -19.05 -4.13
CA PHE A 75 -1.16 -19.12 -3.97
C PHE A 75 -1.68 -18.46 -2.70
N ALA A 76 -0.90 -18.41 -1.62
CA ALA A 76 -1.31 -17.83 -0.34
C ALA A 76 -1.80 -16.38 -0.49
N ARG A 77 -1.22 -15.60 -1.41
CA ARG A 77 -1.66 -14.22 -1.62
C ARG A 77 -3.01 -14.11 -2.32
N LYS A 78 -3.38 -15.06 -3.20
CA LYS A 78 -4.68 -15.06 -3.87
C LYS A 78 -5.82 -15.27 -2.87
N GLU A 79 -5.63 -16.21 -1.95
CA GLU A 79 -6.58 -16.45 -0.86
C GLU A 79 -6.73 -15.20 0.02
N LYS A 80 -5.62 -14.55 0.37
CA LYS A 80 -5.65 -13.28 1.11
C LYS A 80 -6.45 -12.19 0.37
N TYR A 81 -6.32 -12.07 -0.96
CA TYR A 81 -7.13 -11.13 -1.74
C TYR A 81 -8.63 -11.48 -1.71
N ALA A 82 -8.99 -12.76 -1.74
CA ALA A 82 -10.40 -13.14 -1.57
C ALA A 82 -10.91 -12.78 -0.17
N ASN A 83 -10.11 -13.04 0.87
CA ASN A 83 -10.48 -12.83 2.26
C ASN A 83 -10.62 -11.34 2.65
N ILE A 84 -9.91 -10.42 1.98
CA ILE A 84 -10.05 -8.98 2.24
C ILE A 84 -11.27 -8.35 1.54
N THR A 85 -11.93 -9.02 0.59
CA THR A 85 -13.02 -8.40 -0.19
C THR A 85 -14.16 -7.89 0.70
N GLY A 86 -14.54 -8.65 1.72
CA GLY A 86 -15.56 -8.23 2.69
C GLY A 86 -15.13 -6.99 3.49
N LYS A 87 -13.86 -6.91 3.91
CA LYS A 87 -13.32 -5.72 4.60
C LYS A 87 -13.22 -4.52 3.67
N LEU A 88 -12.79 -4.71 2.43
CA LEU A 88 -12.76 -3.65 1.43
C LEU A 88 -14.16 -3.10 1.14
N HIS A 89 -15.14 -3.98 1.02
CA HIS A 89 -16.53 -3.57 0.85
C HIS A 89 -17.04 -2.75 2.05
N PHE A 90 -16.73 -3.18 3.28
CA PHE A 90 -17.02 -2.42 4.48
C PHE A 90 -16.31 -1.05 4.50
N CYS A 91 -15.05 -0.98 4.10
CA CYS A 91 -14.30 0.26 3.93
C CYS A 91 -15.03 1.25 3.01
N PHE A 92 -15.54 0.79 1.86
CA PHE A 92 -16.32 1.64 0.96
C PHE A 92 -17.67 2.08 1.53
N HIS A 93 -18.33 1.26 2.35
CA HIS A 93 -19.53 1.72 3.09
C HIS A 93 -19.19 2.86 4.03
N LEU A 94 -18.11 2.76 4.80
CA LEU A 94 -17.68 3.84 5.70
C LEU A 94 -17.40 5.14 4.94
N ILE A 95 -16.70 5.07 3.79
CA ILE A 95 -16.43 6.25 2.96
C ILE A 95 -17.72 6.90 2.48
N ARG A 96 -18.66 6.10 1.96
CA ARG A 96 -19.97 6.57 1.51
C ARG A 96 -20.78 7.17 2.67
N ASP A 97 -20.74 6.57 3.84
CA ASP A 97 -21.51 7.05 4.99
C ASP A 97 -20.96 8.40 5.50
N ILE A 98 -19.64 8.62 5.42
CA ILE A 98 -19.02 9.94 5.66
C ILE A 98 -19.49 10.96 4.62
N GLU A 99 -19.52 10.58 3.35
CA GLU A 99 -20.00 11.45 2.27
C GLU A 99 -21.48 11.84 2.48
N SER A 100 -22.35 10.89 2.79
CA SER A 100 -23.76 11.15 3.13
C SER A 100 -23.87 12.07 4.34
N PHE A 101 -23.12 11.81 5.42
CA PHE A 101 -23.09 12.66 6.61
C PHE A 101 -22.71 14.10 6.29
N LEU A 102 -21.72 14.31 5.42
CA LEU A 102 -21.27 15.64 5.03
C LEU A 102 -22.25 16.35 4.10
N ASN A 103 -22.91 15.61 3.19
CA ASN A 103 -23.84 16.18 2.22
C ASN A 103 -25.23 16.52 2.81
N GLU A 104 -25.60 15.95 3.96
CA GLU A 104 -26.83 16.31 4.68
C GLU A 104 -26.72 17.64 5.44
N LEU A 105 -25.52 18.20 5.55
CA LEU A 105 -25.28 19.46 6.25
C LEU A 105 -25.57 20.64 5.34
N ASP A 106 -26.30 21.62 5.85
CA ASP A 106 -26.39 22.95 5.24
C ASP A 106 -25.26 23.83 5.78
N PRO A 107 -24.22 24.15 4.99
CA PRO A 107 -23.08 24.93 5.46
C PRO A 107 -23.49 26.30 6.00
N SER A 108 -24.53 26.91 5.43
CA SER A 108 -25.00 28.25 5.80
C SER A 108 -25.72 28.30 7.15
N ALA A 109 -26.15 27.15 7.67
CA ALA A 109 -26.85 27.04 8.94
C ALA A 109 -25.94 26.57 10.10
N LEU A 110 -24.68 26.24 9.83
CA LEU A 110 -23.78 25.62 10.83
C LEU A 110 -23.09 26.66 11.71
N SER A 111 -23.43 26.68 13.00
CA SER A 111 -22.65 27.41 14.00
C SER A 111 -21.16 26.97 14.03
N GLU A 112 -20.27 27.79 14.60
CA GLU A 112 -18.85 27.44 14.78
C GLU A 112 -18.68 26.10 15.51
N LYS A 113 -19.38 25.94 16.65
CA LYS A 113 -19.37 24.72 17.46
C LYS A 113 -19.90 23.51 16.68
N ASP A 114 -20.90 23.68 15.83
CA ASP A 114 -21.39 22.59 14.98
C ASP A 114 -20.39 22.24 13.87
N GLY A 115 -19.66 23.23 13.35
CA GLY A 115 -18.55 23.00 12.42
C GLY A 115 -17.45 22.13 13.01
N GLU A 116 -17.01 22.44 14.23
CA GLU A 116 -16.00 21.63 14.94
C GLU A 116 -16.50 20.20 15.20
N ARG A 117 -17.78 20.05 15.57
CA ARG A 117 -18.39 18.73 15.76
C ARG A 117 -18.47 17.93 14.46
N VAL A 118 -18.83 18.57 13.36
CA VAL A 118 -18.85 17.97 12.02
C VAL A 118 -17.46 17.52 11.62
N PHE A 119 -16.46 18.40 11.74
CA PHE A 119 -15.08 18.09 11.39
C PHE A 119 -14.53 16.94 12.23
N THR A 120 -14.80 16.94 13.54
CA THR A 120 -14.43 15.86 14.46
C THR A 120 -15.12 14.55 14.08
N GLY A 121 -16.43 14.60 13.80
CA GLY A 121 -17.21 13.43 13.38
C GLY A 121 -16.69 12.81 12.09
N ALA A 122 -16.44 13.64 11.07
CA ALA A 122 -15.87 13.20 9.80
C ALA A 122 -14.46 12.63 9.98
N THR A 123 -13.61 13.29 10.78
CA THR A 123 -12.25 12.82 11.09
C THR A 123 -12.26 11.45 11.79
N ASN A 124 -13.18 11.23 12.74
CA ASN A 124 -13.35 9.92 13.39
C ASN A 124 -13.81 8.83 12.40
N GLY A 125 -14.69 9.20 11.45
CA GLY A 125 -15.05 8.33 10.34
C GLY A 125 -13.83 7.95 9.49
N LEU A 126 -12.98 8.92 9.15
CA LEU A 126 -11.73 8.69 8.39
C LEU A 126 -10.74 7.80 9.16
N ILE A 127 -10.62 7.94 10.47
CA ILE A 127 -9.80 7.05 11.31
C ILE A 127 -10.29 5.59 11.17
N THR A 128 -11.62 5.39 11.23
CA THR A 128 -12.22 4.05 11.05
C THR A 128 -11.96 3.47 9.66
N VAL A 129 -12.00 4.31 8.62
CA VAL A 129 -11.60 3.93 7.25
C VAL A 129 -10.13 3.49 7.23
N LEU A 130 -9.24 4.25 7.89
CA LEU A 130 -7.81 3.97 7.95
C LEU A 130 -7.48 2.70 8.74
N ASP A 131 -8.20 2.41 9.83
CA ASP A 131 -8.10 1.14 10.55
C ASP A 131 -8.45 -0.04 9.63
N CYS A 132 -9.48 0.12 8.79
CA CYS A 132 -9.87 -0.87 7.81
C CYS A 132 -8.77 -1.07 6.75
N VAL A 133 -8.21 0.01 6.21
CA VAL A 133 -7.12 -0.01 5.23
C VAL A 133 -5.87 -0.67 5.83
N ALA A 134 -5.43 -0.24 7.02
CA ALA A 134 -4.30 -0.82 7.73
C ALA A 134 -4.49 -2.32 7.98
N THR A 135 -5.70 -2.74 8.37
CA THR A 135 -6.06 -4.16 8.53
C THR A 135 -5.99 -4.93 7.22
N ILE A 136 -6.57 -4.39 6.13
CA ILE A 136 -6.56 -5.01 4.80
C ILE A 136 -5.11 -5.26 4.35
N PHE A 137 -4.26 -4.24 4.41
CA PHE A 137 -2.86 -4.37 4.00
C PHE A 137 -2.07 -5.27 4.96
N SER A 138 -2.38 -5.27 6.25
CA SER A 138 -1.75 -6.20 7.21
C SER A 138 -2.10 -7.66 6.91
N MET A 139 -3.35 -7.96 6.55
CA MET A 139 -3.76 -9.30 6.13
C MET A 139 -3.03 -9.74 4.84
N LEU A 140 -2.97 -8.86 3.84
CA LEU A 140 -2.31 -9.13 2.56
C LEU A 140 -0.80 -9.39 2.73
N THR A 141 -0.14 -8.56 3.51
CA THR A 141 1.32 -8.61 3.71
C THR A 141 1.73 -9.69 4.71
N GLY A 142 0.88 -10.01 5.68
CA GLY A 142 1.25 -10.83 6.84
C GLY A 142 2.14 -10.09 7.85
N THR A 143 2.18 -8.76 7.78
CA THR A 143 2.99 -7.89 8.64
C THR A 143 2.15 -6.71 9.09
N ARG A 144 2.50 -6.06 10.21
CA ARG A 144 1.81 -4.84 10.63
C ARG A 144 2.00 -3.74 9.56
N CYS A 145 0.89 -3.17 9.13
CA CYS A 145 0.84 -2.01 8.25
C CYS A 145 0.14 -0.85 8.98
N ARG A 146 0.47 0.38 8.59
CA ARG A 146 -0.16 1.61 9.06
C ARG A 146 -0.79 2.34 7.90
N ALA A 147 -1.79 3.17 8.17
CA ALA A 147 -2.47 3.96 7.16
C ALA A 147 -2.68 5.40 7.64
N THR A 148 -2.43 6.36 6.76
CA THR A 148 -2.61 7.79 7.06
C THR A 148 -3.23 8.54 5.88
N ILE A 149 -4.02 9.57 6.18
CA ILE A 149 -4.39 10.61 5.23
C ILE A 149 -3.60 11.86 5.56
N LYS A 150 -2.92 12.40 4.56
CA LYS A 150 -2.24 13.69 4.63
C LYS A 150 -2.96 14.71 3.77
N ALA A 151 -3.37 15.82 4.36
CA ALA A 151 -4.01 16.93 3.65
C ALA A 151 -2.96 17.94 3.19
N ILE A 152 -3.13 18.47 1.97
CA ILE A 152 -2.30 19.56 1.46
C ILE A 152 -2.84 20.88 1.99
N TYR A 153 -1.95 21.81 2.33
CA TYR A 153 -2.30 23.19 2.64
C TYR A 153 -1.22 24.14 2.16
N GLU A 154 -1.61 25.39 1.89
CA GLU A 154 -0.69 26.44 1.48
C GLU A 154 -0.36 27.36 2.65
N LYS A 155 0.92 27.72 2.78
CA LYS A 155 1.40 28.75 3.69
C LYS A 155 2.59 29.47 3.07
N ASP A 156 2.58 30.80 3.06
CA ASP A 156 3.68 31.62 2.52
C ASP A 156 4.06 31.24 1.06
N LYS A 157 3.06 30.95 0.22
CA LYS A 157 3.23 30.51 -1.18
C LYS A 157 3.96 29.18 -1.35
N LYS A 158 4.02 28.38 -0.29
CA LYS A 158 4.58 27.02 -0.29
C LYS A 158 3.52 26.02 0.12
N LEU A 159 3.60 24.84 -0.48
CA LEU A 159 2.70 23.74 -0.19
C LEU A 159 3.33 22.79 0.83
N TYR A 160 2.54 22.50 1.86
CA TYR A 160 2.89 21.58 2.94
C TYR A 160 1.86 20.47 3.01
N VAL A 161 2.25 19.37 3.67
CA VAL A 161 1.33 18.31 4.04
C VAL A 161 1.23 18.20 5.55
N ARG A 162 0.02 17.99 6.07
CA ARG A 162 -0.21 17.66 7.48
C ARG A 162 -0.99 16.37 7.59
N THR A 163 -0.73 15.60 8.64
CA THR A 163 -1.51 14.38 8.93
C THR A 163 -2.91 14.81 9.35
N LEU A 164 -3.91 14.53 8.52
CA LEU A 164 -5.32 14.82 8.80
C LEU A 164 -5.92 13.71 9.68
N ALA A 165 -5.66 12.46 9.32
CA ALA A 165 -6.14 11.28 10.02
C ALA A 165 -5.11 10.15 9.93
N ARG A 166 -5.13 9.26 10.92
CA ARG A 166 -4.22 8.13 11.06
C ARG A 166 -4.98 6.96 11.68
N ASP A 167 -4.61 5.73 11.34
CA ASP A 167 -5.14 4.55 12.03
C ASP A 167 -4.92 4.64 13.55
N THR A 168 -5.87 4.12 14.32
CA THR A 168 -5.92 4.19 15.79
C THR A 168 -4.62 3.67 16.42
N ASP A 169 -4.16 2.52 15.93
CA ASP A 169 -2.96 1.82 16.38
C ASP A 169 -1.69 2.67 16.29
N SER A 170 -1.53 3.44 15.22
CA SER A 170 -0.37 4.30 15.03
C SER A 170 -0.57 5.72 15.56
N TYR A 171 -1.81 6.15 15.77
CA TYR A 171 -2.16 7.46 16.34
C TYR A 171 -1.61 7.63 17.76
N GLU A 172 -1.77 6.63 18.62
CA GLU A 172 -1.33 6.68 20.03
C GLU A 172 0.16 7.04 20.19
N HIS A 173 1.00 6.69 19.22
CA HIS A 173 2.45 6.90 19.30
C HIS A 173 2.97 8.08 18.46
N ASN A 174 2.14 8.67 17.59
CA ASN A 174 2.59 9.66 16.62
C ASN A 174 1.80 10.97 16.63
N SER A 175 0.65 11.04 17.32
CA SER A 175 -0.22 12.22 17.32
C SER A 175 0.49 13.51 17.76
N GLU A 176 1.27 13.46 18.85
CA GLU A 176 2.04 14.62 19.34
C GLU A 176 3.08 15.08 18.31
N LYS A 177 3.80 14.14 17.68
CA LYS A 177 4.79 14.44 16.65
C LYS A 177 4.15 14.99 15.38
N ASP A 178 3.01 14.42 14.98
CA ASP A 178 2.23 14.89 13.82
C ASP A 178 1.75 16.35 14.05
N LYS A 179 1.29 16.67 15.27
CA LYS A 179 0.91 18.04 15.66
C LYS A 179 2.10 18.99 15.62
N GLU A 180 3.21 18.62 16.25
CA GLU A 180 4.43 19.44 16.27
C GLU A 180 4.95 19.74 14.85
N ARG A 181 4.95 18.74 13.97
CA ARG A 181 5.35 18.89 12.56
C ARG A 181 4.44 19.86 11.81
N SER A 182 3.13 19.75 12.03
CA SER A 182 2.14 20.65 11.43
C SER A 182 2.32 22.08 11.92
N ASP A 183 2.45 22.30 13.22
CA ASP A 183 2.62 23.64 13.81
C ASP A 183 3.88 24.33 13.27
N LYS A 184 4.95 23.55 13.06
CA LYS A 184 6.24 24.02 12.54
C LYS A 184 6.34 24.04 11.01
N ASN A 185 5.31 23.59 10.28
CA ASN A 185 5.32 23.49 8.81
C ASN A 185 6.56 22.73 8.30
N GLN A 186 6.87 21.58 8.92
CA GLN A 186 8.10 20.84 8.62
C GLN A 186 8.02 20.00 7.34
N ASP A 187 6.81 19.74 6.85
CA ASP A 187 6.54 18.76 5.82
C ASP A 187 6.19 19.43 4.49
N ALA A 188 7.13 20.21 3.95
CA ALA A 188 6.97 20.77 2.61
C ALA A 188 6.92 19.64 1.56
N ILE A 189 6.05 19.79 0.54
CA ILE A 189 5.93 18.78 -0.52
C ILE A 189 7.28 18.56 -1.23
N GLU A 190 8.02 19.65 -1.50
CA GLU A 190 9.33 19.62 -2.16
C GLU A 190 10.44 18.89 -1.37
N GLU A 191 10.24 18.67 -0.06
CA GLU A 191 11.20 17.94 0.79
C GLU A 191 10.87 16.44 0.94
N ASN A 192 9.77 15.98 0.33
CA ASN A 192 9.26 14.62 0.47
C ASN A 192 9.08 14.01 -0.92
N GLU A 193 10.01 13.14 -1.31
CA GLU A 193 10.07 12.55 -2.65
C GLU A 193 8.76 11.84 -3.04
N ASP A 194 8.12 11.17 -2.09
CA ASP A 194 6.87 10.46 -2.28
C ASP A 194 5.68 11.39 -2.58
N PHE A 195 5.62 12.57 -1.99
CA PHE A 195 4.60 13.58 -2.28
C PHE A 195 4.95 14.42 -3.52
N GLU A 196 6.20 14.85 -3.65
CA GLU A 196 6.69 15.62 -4.79
C GLU A 196 6.44 14.87 -6.10
N LEU A 197 6.75 13.57 -6.14
CA LEU A 197 6.56 12.74 -7.32
C LEU A 197 5.10 12.69 -7.79
N LEU A 198 4.17 12.74 -6.84
CA LEU A 198 2.73 12.61 -7.08
C LEU A 198 2.05 13.94 -7.38
N TYR A 199 2.58 15.03 -6.83
CA TYR A 199 2.04 16.37 -7.01
C TYR A 199 2.66 17.11 -8.21
N SER A 200 3.92 16.81 -8.55
CA SER A 200 4.66 17.58 -9.57
C SER A 200 4.09 17.42 -10.97
N GLU A 201 3.79 18.55 -11.61
CA GLU A 201 3.43 18.63 -13.04
C GLU A 201 4.53 18.08 -13.98
N LYS A 202 5.77 17.95 -13.50
CA LYS A 202 6.90 17.43 -14.30
C LYS A 202 6.75 15.93 -14.60
N GLN A 203 5.98 15.21 -13.78
CA GLN A 203 5.71 13.78 -13.99
C GLN A 203 4.20 13.52 -14.01
N PRO A 204 3.49 14.10 -14.99
CA PRO A 204 2.05 13.98 -15.05
C PRO A 204 1.67 12.52 -15.29
N GLY A 205 0.72 12.01 -14.49
CA GLY A 205 0.21 10.64 -14.65
C GLY A 205 0.82 9.59 -13.73
N GLN A 206 1.71 9.94 -12.79
CA GLN A 206 1.99 9.05 -11.66
C GLN A 206 0.71 8.84 -10.85
N ASN A 207 0.31 7.59 -10.65
CA ASN A 207 -0.92 7.25 -9.91
C ASN A 207 -0.63 6.80 -8.47
N TYR A 208 0.64 6.56 -8.15
CA TYR A 208 1.10 6.16 -6.82
C TYR A 208 2.63 6.21 -6.73
N PHE A 209 3.15 6.47 -5.55
CA PHE A 209 4.53 6.18 -5.18
C PHE A 209 4.58 4.75 -4.63
N PHE A 210 5.57 3.96 -5.06
CA PHE A 210 5.74 2.59 -4.58
C PHE A 210 7.22 2.33 -4.28
N CYS A 211 7.53 2.03 -3.03
CA CYS A 211 8.85 1.57 -2.63
C CYS A 211 8.74 0.42 -1.62
N ASN A 212 9.11 -0.78 -2.06
CA ASN A 212 9.04 -1.98 -1.22
C ASN A 212 10.29 -2.18 -0.36
N ASP A 213 11.33 -1.37 -0.55
CA ASP A 213 12.54 -1.36 0.26
C ASP A 213 13.17 0.05 0.22
N LEU A 214 12.71 0.90 1.15
CA LEU A 214 13.19 2.28 1.27
C LEU A 214 14.66 2.34 1.64
N MET A 215 15.18 1.33 2.35
CA MET A 215 16.59 1.28 2.75
C MET A 215 17.53 1.09 1.55
N GLN A 216 17.05 0.50 0.46
CA GLN A 216 17.81 0.38 -0.79
C GLN A 216 17.75 1.65 -1.65
N ARG A 217 16.80 2.55 -1.38
CA ARG A 217 16.64 3.81 -2.11
C ARG A 217 17.58 4.87 -1.52
N ARG A 218 18.84 4.87 -1.96
CA ARG A 218 19.93 5.72 -1.41
C ARG A 218 19.61 7.20 -1.30
N ASN A 219 18.80 7.73 -2.21
CA ASN A 219 18.46 9.15 -2.28
C ASN A 219 17.01 9.41 -1.88
N TYR A 220 16.40 8.55 -1.06
CA TYR A 220 15.05 8.80 -0.56
C TYR A 220 15.05 10.06 0.30
N LYS A 221 14.28 11.06 -0.11
CA LYS A 221 14.14 12.33 0.61
C LYS A 221 12.81 12.35 1.36
N THR A 222 12.87 12.59 2.66
CA THR A 222 11.69 12.90 3.46
C THR A 222 12.07 13.81 4.61
N SER A 223 11.21 14.77 4.93
CA SER A 223 11.33 15.60 6.12
C SER A 223 11.26 14.78 7.41
N SER A 224 10.73 13.56 7.37
CA SER A 224 10.62 12.67 8.54
C SER A 224 11.97 12.32 9.18
N PHE A 225 13.07 12.34 8.42
CA PHE A 225 14.40 12.12 9.00
C PHE A 225 14.81 13.21 10.01
N LYS A 226 14.28 14.44 9.86
CA LYS A 226 14.48 15.52 10.85
C LYS A 226 13.92 15.16 12.24
N VAL A 227 12.94 14.26 12.29
CA VAL A 227 12.24 13.85 13.52
C VAL A 227 12.80 12.54 14.08
N TYR A 228 13.02 11.54 13.22
CA TYR A 228 13.48 10.21 13.65
C TYR A 228 15.01 10.06 13.65
N GLY A 229 15.73 11.04 13.09
CA GLY A 229 17.17 11.01 12.87
C GLY A 229 17.52 10.60 11.43
N GLU A 230 18.64 11.10 10.93
CA GLU A 230 19.16 10.71 9.62
C GLU A 230 19.73 9.27 9.65
N PRO A 231 19.53 8.47 8.59
CA PRO A 231 20.20 7.19 8.48
C PRO A 231 21.70 7.42 8.24
N LYS A 232 22.51 6.38 8.46
CA LYS A 232 23.93 6.45 8.08
C LYS A 232 24.06 6.66 6.57
N GLU A 233 24.92 7.60 6.15
CA GLU A 233 25.19 7.90 4.73
C GLU A 233 25.57 6.64 3.94
N GLU A 234 26.39 5.78 4.54
CA GLU A 234 26.79 4.50 3.97
C GLU A 234 26.38 3.34 4.87
N MET A 235 25.25 2.70 4.55
CA MET A 235 24.89 1.42 5.16
C MET A 235 25.66 0.28 4.49
N GLY A 236 26.42 -0.48 5.28
CA GLY A 236 27.08 -1.71 4.83
C GLY A 236 26.06 -2.79 4.44
N PHE A 237 26.51 -3.84 3.75
CA PHE A 237 25.62 -4.95 3.32
C PHE A 237 24.82 -5.57 4.48
N TYR A 238 25.48 -5.81 5.62
CA TYR A 238 24.82 -6.35 6.82
C TYR A 238 23.78 -5.39 7.40
N GLU A 239 24.06 -4.10 7.43
CA GLU A 239 23.12 -3.07 7.90
C GLU A 239 21.91 -2.97 6.98
N ARG A 240 22.12 -3.04 5.65
CA ARG A 240 21.01 -3.10 4.69
C ARG A 240 20.15 -4.34 4.88
N ILE A 241 20.73 -5.49 5.20
CA ILE A 241 19.95 -6.72 5.44
C ILE A 241 19.24 -6.68 6.79
N THR A 242 19.85 -6.15 7.84
CA THR A 242 19.24 -6.14 9.19
C THR A 242 18.34 -4.94 9.43
N GLY A 243 18.49 -3.88 8.63
CA GLY A 243 17.92 -2.56 8.88
C GLY A 243 18.53 -1.83 10.06
N LYS A 244 19.72 -2.23 10.52
CA LYS A 244 20.44 -1.54 11.58
C LYS A 244 20.91 -0.17 11.07
N GLY A 245 20.58 0.90 11.78
CA GLY A 245 20.88 2.28 11.37
C GLY A 245 19.79 2.93 10.51
N TRP A 246 18.71 2.21 10.19
CA TRP A 246 17.50 2.81 9.65
C TRP A 246 16.66 3.39 10.78
N THR A 247 16.32 4.66 10.68
CA THR A 247 15.69 5.45 11.74
C THR A 247 14.18 5.57 11.61
N LEU A 248 13.66 5.54 10.37
CA LEU A 248 12.23 5.61 10.14
C LEU A 248 11.55 4.33 10.65
N PRO A 249 10.34 4.44 11.20
CA PRO A 249 9.63 3.28 11.73
C PRO A 249 9.01 2.42 10.62
N TYR A 250 9.22 2.73 9.34
CA TYR A 250 8.77 1.93 8.19
C TYR A 250 9.92 1.71 7.21
N ARG A 251 9.86 0.60 6.48
CA ARG A 251 10.87 0.20 5.48
C ARG A 251 10.29 -0.03 4.09
N SER A 252 8.96 -0.03 3.98
CA SER A 252 8.26 -0.04 2.71
C SER A 252 7.05 0.89 2.78
N ALA A 253 6.68 1.49 1.66
CA ALA A 253 5.57 2.42 1.57
C ALA A 253 4.92 2.39 0.18
N ILE A 254 3.61 2.62 0.16
CA ILE A 254 2.83 2.99 -1.01
C ILE A 254 2.05 4.26 -0.67
N VAL A 255 2.08 5.24 -1.57
CA VAL A 255 1.35 6.51 -1.39
C VAL A 255 0.51 6.75 -2.64
N TRP A 256 -0.73 7.15 -2.46
CA TRP A 256 -1.66 7.49 -3.52
C TRP A 256 -2.09 8.95 -3.38
N PRO A 257 -2.11 9.72 -4.48
CA PRO A 257 -2.73 11.03 -4.47
C PRO A 257 -4.25 10.86 -4.33
N ILE A 258 -4.86 11.68 -3.48
CA ILE A 258 -6.31 11.86 -3.40
C ILE A 258 -6.62 13.05 -4.29
N GLN A 259 -7.15 12.79 -5.49
CA GLN A 259 -7.26 13.80 -6.52
C GLN A 259 -8.45 13.55 -7.45
N GLN A 260 -8.91 14.61 -8.11
CA GLN A 260 -9.81 14.53 -9.24
C GLN A 260 -9.15 15.15 -10.46
N ARG A 261 -8.84 14.30 -11.44
CA ARG A 261 -8.24 14.72 -12.72
C ARG A 261 -9.32 15.00 -13.75
N LYS A 262 -9.04 15.94 -14.66
CA LYS A 262 -9.92 16.22 -15.79
C LYS A 262 -10.22 14.95 -16.59
N ASN A 263 -11.49 14.64 -16.77
CA ASN A 263 -11.92 13.56 -17.65
C ASN A 263 -12.30 14.13 -19.01
N ARG A 264 -11.85 13.51 -20.10
CA ARG A 264 -12.20 13.96 -21.46
C ARG A 264 -13.68 13.79 -21.80
N HIS A 265 -14.40 12.94 -21.05
CA HIS A 265 -15.80 12.61 -21.31
C HIS A 265 -16.79 13.40 -20.45
N PHE A 266 -16.32 14.05 -19.37
CA PHE A 266 -17.17 14.78 -18.44
C PHE A 266 -16.63 16.19 -18.29
N ASP A 267 -17.51 17.18 -18.42
CA ASP A 267 -17.14 18.58 -18.30
C ASP A 267 -17.19 18.98 -16.82
N PHE A 268 -16.06 18.87 -16.14
CA PHE A 268 -15.85 19.39 -14.80
C PHE A 268 -14.44 19.97 -14.68
N ASP A 269 -14.32 20.98 -13.81
CA ASP A 269 -13.04 21.60 -13.51
C ASP A 269 -12.14 20.65 -12.73
N GLU A 270 -10.85 20.69 -13.05
CA GLU A 270 -9.85 19.93 -12.32
C GLU A 270 -9.62 20.58 -10.95
N VAL A 271 -10.03 19.88 -9.89
CA VAL A 271 -9.71 20.27 -8.51
C VAL A 271 -8.24 19.95 -8.19
N GLY A 272 -7.66 18.96 -8.88
CA GLY A 272 -6.29 18.52 -8.66
C GLY A 272 -6.15 17.63 -7.43
N CYS A 273 -4.94 17.60 -6.87
CA CYS A 273 -4.59 16.78 -5.71
C CYS A 273 -4.81 17.56 -4.42
N ILE A 274 -5.66 17.04 -3.53
CA ILE A 274 -6.01 17.67 -2.24
C ILE A 274 -5.32 16.99 -1.04
N GLY A 275 -4.70 15.84 -1.27
CA GLY A 275 -4.07 15.08 -0.21
C GLY A 275 -3.47 13.76 -0.69
N PHE A 276 -3.04 12.95 0.26
CA PHE A 276 -2.43 11.66 0.01
C PHE A 276 -2.96 10.61 0.97
N LEU A 277 -3.26 9.41 0.46
CA LEU A 277 -3.41 8.21 1.25
C LEU A 277 -2.05 7.50 1.28
N ALA A 278 -1.49 7.24 2.46
CA ALA A 278 -0.23 6.54 2.60
C ALA A 278 -0.42 5.27 3.42
N VAL A 279 0.15 4.16 2.93
CA VAL A 279 0.24 2.89 3.64
C VAL A 279 1.69 2.48 3.73
N ASP A 280 2.15 2.16 4.92
CA ASP A 280 3.54 1.77 5.18
C ASP A 280 3.64 0.51 6.04
N SER A 281 4.81 -0.12 6.03
CA SER A 281 5.10 -1.28 6.88
C SER A 281 6.53 -1.23 7.42
N GLU A 282 6.70 -1.74 8.65
CA GLU A 282 8.01 -1.96 9.29
C GLU A 282 8.88 -2.99 8.55
N SER A 283 8.26 -3.80 7.70
CA SER A 283 8.90 -4.85 6.91
C SER A 283 9.18 -4.40 5.49
N ARG A 284 10.12 -5.08 4.83
CA ARG A 284 10.46 -4.86 3.41
C ARG A 284 9.88 -5.96 2.55
N GLY A 285 9.76 -5.70 1.25
CA GLY A 285 9.42 -6.72 0.28
C GLY A 285 7.97 -7.21 0.39
N VAL A 286 7.15 -6.56 1.22
CA VAL A 286 5.83 -7.07 1.62
C VAL A 286 4.74 -6.76 0.60
N PHE A 287 4.83 -5.61 -0.08
CA PHE A 287 3.85 -5.19 -1.05
C PHE A 287 4.04 -5.86 -2.42
N LYS A 288 2.96 -6.03 -3.19
CA LYS A 288 2.97 -6.48 -4.57
C LYS A 288 2.40 -5.39 -5.46
N LYS A 289 3.31 -4.72 -6.18
CA LYS A 289 3.01 -3.62 -7.09
C LYS A 289 1.87 -3.92 -8.08
N SER A 290 1.71 -5.16 -8.54
CA SER A 290 0.69 -5.49 -9.55
C SER A 290 -0.74 -5.48 -9.04
N TRP A 291 -0.98 -5.52 -7.72
CA TRP A 291 -2.32 -5.64 -7.13
C TRP A 291 -2.57 -4.59 -6.06
N ASP A 292 -1.62 -4.45 -5.14
CA ASP A 292 -1.74 -3.60 -3.96
C ASP A 292 -1.91 -2.12 -4.32
N THR A 293 -1.24 -1.67 -5.39
CA THR A 293 -1.33 -0.29 -5.86
C THR A 293 -2.71 0.04 -6.40
N TRP A 294 -3.39 -0.91 -7.04
CA TRP A 294 -4.74 -0.68 -7.57
C TRP A 294 -5.79 -0.74 -6.48
N LEU A 295 -5.57 -1.60 -5.48
CA LEU A 295 -6.41 -1.68 -4.30
C LEU A 295 -6.44 -0.35 -3.54
N GLY A 296 -5.27 0.21 -3.21
CA GLY A 296 -5.22 1.50 -2.52
C GLY A 296 -5.64 2.68 -3.39
N ALA A 297 -5.42 2.62 -4.71
CA ALA A 297 -5.91 3.65 -5.64
C ALA A 297 -7.43 3.75 -5.60
N GLY A 298 -8.15 2.62 -5.62
CA GLY A 298 -9.62 2.63 -5.51
C GLY A 298 -10.13 3.25 -4.21
N VAL A 299 -9.41 3.07 -3.09
CA VAL A 299 -9.74 3.72 -1.81
C VAL A 299 -9.43 5.23 -1.87
N ALA A 300 -8.28 5.62 -2.41
CA ALA A 300 -7.89 7.02 -2.55
C ALA A 300 -8.85 7.81 -3.46
N ASP A 301 -9.28 7.21 -4.57
CA ASP A 301 -10.27 7.80 -5.49
C ASP A 301 -11.62 8.00 -4.77
N ALA A 302 -12.08 7.00 -4.01
CA ALA A 302 -13.33 7.10 -3.26
C ALA A 302 -13.28 8.14 -2.13
N LEU A 303 -12.11 8.34 -1.52
CA LEU A 303 -11.90 9.34 -0.47
C LEU A 303 -11.97 10.79 -0.97
N PHE A 304 -11.81 11.04 -2.27
CA PHE A 304 -11.77 12.39 -2.81
C PHE A 304 -13.04 13.19 -2.50
N HIS A 305 -14.21 12.61 -2.75
CA HIS A 305 -15.49 13.31 -2.59
C HIS A 305 -15.76 13.77 -1.14
N PRO A 306 -15.75 12.89 -0.13
CA PRO A 306 -15.97 13.32 1.24
C PRO A 306 -14.91 14.31 1.73
N LEU A 307 -13.63 14.13 1.37
CA LEU A 307 -12.58 15.07 1.77
C LEU A 307 -12.74 16.45 1.14
N ASN A 308 -13.10 16.51 -0.15
CA ASN A 308 -13.37 17.76 -0.83
C ASN A 308 -14.56 18.51 -0.21
N THR A 309 -15.66 17.81 0.09
CA THR A 309 -16.80 18.40 0.79
C THR A 309 -16.40 18.90 2.18
N MET A 310 -15.63 18.10 2.93
CA MET A 310 -15.15 18.48 4.25
C MET A 310 -14.28 19.75 4.21
N PHE A 311 -13.38 19.89 3.23
CA PHE A 311 -12.54 21.08 3.11
C PHE A 311 -13.34 22.33 2.72
N LYS A 312 -14.31 22.21 1.81
CA LYS A 312 -15.22 23.33 1.46
C LYS A 312 -16.01 23.85 2.65
N VAL A 313 -16.50 22.95 3.52
CA VAL A 313 -17.20 23.33 4.75
C VAL A 313 -16.28 24.13 5.69
N VAL A 314 -14.99 23.81 5.73
CA VAL A 314 -14.00 24.54 6.55
C VAL A 314 -13.61 25.88 5.91
N GLU A 315 -13.43 25.92 4.59
CA GLU A 315 -13.05 27.14 3.86
C GLU A 315 -14.12 28.23 3.96
N ASN A 316 -15.39 27.90 3.69
CA ASN A 316 -16.49 28.85 3.79
C ASN A 316 -16.57 29.54 5.17
N LYS A 317 -16.28 28.79 6.24
CA LYS A 317 -16.27 29.33 7.61
C LYS A 317 -15.11 30.29 7.86
N ASN A 318 -13.94 30.02 7.29
CA ASN A 318 -12.80 30.92 7.42
C ASN A 318 -13.05 32.26 6.71
N GLU A 319 -13.78 32.24 5.58
CA GLU A 319 -14.16 33.44 4.84
C GLU A 319 -15.20 34.28 5.61
N GLU A 320 -16.21 33.66 6.22
CA GLU A 320 -17.20 34.35 7.07
C GLU A 320 -16.53 35.08 8.24
N ASN A 321 -15.63 34.40 8.97
CA ASN A 321 -14.88 34.98 10.09
C ASN A 321 -13.94 36.13 9.66
N ALA A 322 -13.36 36.05 8.46
CA ALA A 322 -12.49 37.10 7.93
C ALA A 322 -13.28 38.36 7.56
N ASN A 323 -14.54 38.21 7.11
CA ASN A 323 -15.40 39.35 6.80
C ASN A 323 -15.94 40.03 8.07
N GLU A 324 -16.34 39.27 9.09
CA GLU A 324 -16.80 39.83 10.38
C GLU A 324 -15.73 40.64 11.12
N THR A 325 -14.45 40.29 10.95
CA THR A 325 -13.33 41.02 11.58
C THR A 325 -12.91 42.27 10.81
N ALA A 326 -13.39 42.46 9.59
CA ALA A 326 -13.09 43.62 8.76
C ALA A 326 -14.12 44.77 8.89
N GLU A 327 -15.29 44.51 9.48
CA GLU A 327 -16.36 45.49 9.75
C GLU A 327 -16.17 46.22 11.10
#